data_AF-A0A385FQ65-F1
#
_entry.id   AF-A0A385FQ65-F1
#
_cell.length_a   1.000
_cell.length_b   1.000
_cell.length_c   1.000
_cell.angle_alpha   90.00
_cell.angle_beta   90.00
_cell.angle_gamma   90.00
#
_symmetry.space_group_name_H-M   'P 1'
#
loop_
_entity.id
_entity.type
_entity.pdbx_description
1 polymer ?
#
loop_
_entity_poly.entity_id
_entity_poly.type
_entity_poly.pdbx_seq_one_letter_code
_entity_poly.pdbx_strand_id
1 'polypeptide(L)'
;RDNACLLAEEIVTARGERARYFGSEGKSSAELDNLPSDIFYAWLNQPEALQAFWQAQTPAVRQLLEGYAAGFNRFLREADGKTTSCLGQPWLRAIATDDLLRLTRRLLVEGGVGQFADALVAAAPPGTEKVALSGEQAFQVAEQRRQRFRLERGSNAIAVGSERSADGKGMLLANPHFPWNGAMRFYQMHLTIPGRLDVMGASLPGLPVVNIGFSRHLAWTHTVDTSSHFTLYRLALDPKDPRRYLVDGRSLPLEEKSVAIEV
;
A
#
# COMPACT_ATOMS: atom_id res chain seq x y z
N ARG A 1 14.90 7.22 -10.80
CA ARG A 1 15.12 7.62 -12.20
C ARG A 1 14.11 6.95 -13.12
N ASP A 2 14.12 5.63 -13.24
CA ASP A 2 13.40 4.92 -14.32
C ASP A 2 11.87 4.94 -14.18
N ASN A 3 11.36 5.12 -12.97
CA ASN A 3 9.92 5.09 -12.68
C ASN A 3 9.50 6.28 -11.79
N ALA A 4 10.12 7.45 -11.99
CA ALA A 4 9.91 8.60 -11.10
C ALA A 4 8.44 9.09 -11.08
N CYS A 5 7.80 9.16 -12.24
CA CYS A 5 6.39 9.57 -12.35
C CYS A 5 5.47 8.61 -11.61
N LEU A 6 5.63 7.32 -11.88
CA LEU A 6 4.88 6.27 -11.21
C LEU A 6 5.04 6.37 -9.70
N LEU A 7 6.27 6.42 -9.19
CA LEU A 7 6.48 6.52 -7.75
C LEU A 7 5.85 7.79 -7.15
N ALA A 8 5.99 8.94 -7.82
CA ALA A 8 5.40 10.19 -7.34
C ALA A 8 3.88 10.14 -7.30
N GLU A 9 3.22 9.58 -8.32
CA GLU A 9 1.76 9.38 -8.32
C GLU A 9 1.28 8.45 -7.21
N GLU A 10 2.06 7.40 -6.90
CA GLU A 10 1.75 6.49 -5.81
C GLU A 10 1.97 7.13 -4.43
N ILE A 11 2.93 8.06 -4.32
CA ILE A 11 3.10 8.87 -3.11
C ILE A 11 1.93 9.84 -2.94
N VAL A 12 1.45 10.49 -4.01
CA VAL A 12 0.22 11.32 -3.95
C VAL A 12 -0.97 10.49 -3.44
N THR A 13 -1.10 9.26 -3.93
CA THR A 13 -2.11 8.31 -3.45
C THR A 13 -1.97 8.05 -1.96
N ALA A 14 -0.76 7.72 -1.49
CA ALA A 14 -0.51 7.40 -0.09
C ALA A 14 -0.61 8.61 0.86
N ARG A 15 -0.41 9.83 0.35
CA ARG A 15 -0.67 11.09 1.07
C ARG A 15 -2.15 11.41 1.20
N GLY A 16 -2.99 10.86 0.32
CA GLY A 16 -4.38 11.26 0.19
C GLY A 16 -4.53 12.65 -0.44
N GLU A 17 -3.78 12.91 -1.51
CA GLU A 17 -3.79 14.18 -2.23
C GLU A 17 -4.24 14.02 -3.71
N ARG A 18 -4.84 12.90 -4.09
CA ARG A 18 -5.20 12.65 -5.49
C ARG A 18 -6.27 13.60 -6.00
N ALA A 19 -7.31 13.91 -5.22
CA ALA A 19 -8.40 14.79 -5.59
C ALA A 19 -7.86 16.18 -5.96
N ARG A 20 -6.97 16.72 -5.13
CA ARG A 20 -6.25 17.98 -5.37
C ARG A 20 -5.50 18.04 -6.71
N TYR A 21 -4.87 16.95 -7.14
CA TYR A 21 -3.99 16.95 -8.31
C TYR A 21 -4.60 16.34 -9.58
N PHE A 22 -5.59 15.47 -9.42
CA PHE A 22 -6.15 14.63 -10.48
C PHE A 22 -7.69 14.68 -10.53
N GLY A 23 -8.33 15.55 -9.74
CA GLY A 23 -9.78 15.71 -9.64
C GLY A 23 -10.45 14.58 -8.84
N SER A 24 -11.62 14.85 -8.26
CA SER A 24 -12.31 13.92 -7.35
C SER A 24 -12.76 12.60 -7.99
N GLU A 25 -13.13 12.63 -9.27
CA GLU A 25 -13.70 11.49 -10.01
C GLU A 25 -12.65 10.66 -10.76
N GLY A 26 -11.38 11.08 -10.74
CA GLY A 26 -10.30 10.27 -11.30
C GLY A 26 -10.10 8.98 -10.50
N LYS A 27 -9.40 8.00 -11.09
CA LYS A 27 -9.12 6.71 -10.45
C LYS A 27 -7.69 6.64 -9.92
N SER A 28 -7.51 6.00 -8.77
CA SER A 28 -6.21 5.53 -8.27
C SER A 28 -5.80 4.21 -8.94
N SER A 29 -4.55 3.80 -8.76
CA SER A 29 -4.07 2.50 -9.25
C SER A 29 -4.70 1.29 -8.54
N ALA A 30 -5.49 1.51 -7.49
CA ALA A 30 -6.34 0.52 -6.83
C ALA A 30 -7.82 0.60 -7.28
N GLU A 31 -8.09 1.30 -8.40
CA GLU A 31 -9.43 1.49 -8.97
C GLU A 31 -10.43 2.15 -8.00
N LEU A 32 -9.93 2.93 -7.04
CA LEU A 32 -10.74 3.79 -6.16
C LEU A 32 -10.91 5.16 -6.79
N ASP A 33 -12.08 5.76 -6.62
CA ASP A 33 -12.22 7.20 -6.91
C ASP A 33 -11.26 8.00 -6.03
N ASN A 34 -10.72 9.08 -6.57
CA ASN A 34 -9.66 9.85 -5.92
C ASN A 34 -10.10 10.41 -4.55
N LEU A 35 -11.31 10.95 -4.43
CA LEU A 35 -11.79 11.49 -3.15
C LEU A 35 -11.96 10.40 -2.06
N PRO A 36 -12.66 9.27 -2.29
CA PRO A 36 -12.67 8.14 -1.35
C PRO A 36 -11.28 7.59 -1.04
N SER A 37 -10.40 7.48 -2.05
CA SER A 37 -9.00 7.09 -1.85
C SER A 37 -8.30 8.03 -0.87
N ASP A 38 -8.48 9.33 -1.04
CA ASP A 38 -7.84 10.33 -0.19
C ASP A 38 -8.33 10.30 1.25
N ILE A 39 -9.66 10.19 1.46
CA ILE A 39 -10.25 10.04 2.79
C ILE A 39 -9.71 8.77 3.47
N PHE A 40 -9.65 7.65 2.74
CA PHE A 40 -9.15 6.39 3.27
C PHE A 40 -7.67 6.49 3.68
N TYR A 41 -6.80 7.04 2.84
CA TYR A 41 -5.38 7.13 3.16
C TYR A 41 -5.07 8.20 4.21
N ALA A 42 -5.85 9.28 4.29
CA ALA A 42 -5.76 10.24 5.39
C ALA A 42 -6.13 9.57 6.73
N TRP A 43 -7.19 8.77 6.77
CA TRP A 43 -7.57 8.00 7.95
C TRP A 43 -6.53 6.93 8.32
N LEU A 44 -6.00 6.20 7.32
CA LEU A 44 -5.00 5.15 7.52
C LEU A 44 -3.69 5.74 8.08
N ASN A 45 -3.34 6.94 7.66
CA ASN A 45 -2.06 7.59 7.94
C ASN A 45 -2.18 8.76 8.92
N GLN A 46 -3.10 8.66 9.89
CA GLN A 46 -3.15 9.57 11.02
C GLN A 46 -1.79 9.68 11.72
N PRO A 47 -1.42 10.86 12.27
CA PRO A 47 -0.08 11.13 12.80
C PRO A 47 0.41 10.08 13.81
N GLU A 48 -0.46 9.63 14.72
CA GLU A 48 -0.12 8.66 15.76
C GLU A 48 0.21 7.29 15.14
N ALA A 49 -0.52 6.89 14.10
CA ALA A 49 -0.28 5.63 13.40
C ALA A 49 1.04 5.64 12.63
N LEU A 50 1.37 6.78 11.99
CA LEU A 50 2.66 6.95 11.32
C LEU A 50 3.82 6.99 12.32
N GLN A 51 3.66 7.70 13.43
CA GLN A 51 4.68 7.77 14.47
C GLN A 51 4.93 6.39 15.09
N ALA A 52 3.87 5.65 15.42
CA ALA A 52 3.99 4.28 15.92
C ALA A 52 4.70 3.36 14.90
N PHE A 53 4.33 3.46 13.62
CA PHE A 53 4.96 2.69 12.56
C PHE A 53 6.45 3.03 12.39
N TRP A 54 6.82 4.31 12.49
CA TRP A 54 8.22 4.76 12.48
C TRP A 54 9.00 4.26 13.69
N GLN A 55 8.43 4.37 14.89
CA GLN A 55 9.13 3.99 16.12
C GLN A 55 9.41 2.48 16.20
N ALA A 56 8.56 1.66 15.58
CA ALA A 56 8.78 0.23 15.44
C ALA A 56 9.97 -0.15 14.52
N GLN A 57 10.50 0.78 13.72
CA GLN A 57 11.59 0.49 12.78
C GLN A 57 12.96 0.51 13.45
N THR A 58 13.80 -0.45 13.05
CA THR A 58 15.21 -0.50 13.46
C THR A 58 16.02 0.66 12.87
N PRO A 59 17.16 1.06 13.48
CA PRO A 59 18.01 2.12 12.93
C PRO A 59 18.43 1.87 11.48
N ALA A 60 18.68 0.61 11.09
CA ALA A 60 19.07 0.25 9.73
C ALA A 60 17.94 0.52 8.72
N VAL A 61 16.68 0.20 9.07
CA VAL A 61 15.52 0.49 8.21
C VAL A 61 15.29 1.99 8.09
N ARG A 62 15.43 2.74 9.18
CA ARG A 62 15.33 4.21 9.16
C ARG A 62 16.35 4.83 8.21
N GLN A 63 17.61 4.41 8.29
CA GLN A 63 18.67 4.86 7.38
C GLN A 63 18.41 4.49 5.92
N LEU A 64 17.85 3.30 5.64
CA LEU A 64 17.47 2.92 4.29
C LEU A 64 16.40 3.84 3.71
N LEU A 65 15.37 4.17 4.50
CA LEU A 65 14.29 5.06 4.06
C LEU A 65 14.78 6.51 3.86
N GLU A 66 15.58 7.02 4.80
CA GLU A 66 16.21 8.34 4.70
C GLU A 66 17.10 8.44 3.44
N GLY A 67 17.94 7.43 3.20
CA GLY A 67 18.79 7.35 2.02
C GLY A 67 17.99 7.25 0.72
N TYR A 68 16.90 6.49 0.72
CA TYR A 68 16.00 6.39 -0.44
C TYR A 68 15.37 7.74 -0.77
N ALA A 69 14.81 8.44 0.22
CA ALA A 69 14.23 9.77 0.03
C ALA A 69 15.27 10.77 -0.48
N ALA A 70 16.46 10.78 0.12
CA ALA A 70 17.57 11.62 -0.33
C ALA A 70 17.98 11.33 -1.79
N GLY A 71 18.02 10.05 -2.18
CA GLY A 71 18.31 9.62 -3.55
C GLY A 71 17.26 10.05 -4.57
N PHE A 72 15.98 9.91 -4.23
CA PHE A 72 14.88 10.41 -5.07
C PHE A 72 14.95 11.93 -5.23
N ASN A 73 15.16 12.65 -4.13
CA ASN A 73 15.25 14.11 -4.14
C ASN A 73 16.48 14.61 -4.90
N ARG A 74 17.59 13.87 -4.85
CA ARG A 74 18.75 14.14 -5.70
C ARG A 74 18.40 13.99 -7.17
N PHE A 75 17.76 12.88 -7.54
CA PHE A 75 17.30 12.66 -8.91
C PHE A 75 16.41 13.82 -9.38
N LEU A 76 15.48 14.31 -8.58
CA LEU A 76 14.62 15.44 -8.97
C LEU A 76 15.38 16.73 -9.28
N ARG A 77 16.47 17.02 -8.54
CA ARG A 77 17.32 18.20 -8.81
C ARG A 77 18.12 18.07 -10.11
N GLU A 78 18.43 16.84 -10.50
CA GLU A 78 19.23 16.51 -11.68
C GLU A 78 18.37 16.18 -12.92
N ALA A 79 17.06 16.02 -12.74
CA ALA A 79 16.16 15.56 -13.78
C ALA A 79 15.92 16.63 -14.85
N ASP A 80 15.89 16.17 -16.10
CA ASP A 80 15.47 16.92 -17.27
C ASP A 80 14.32 16.21 -18.02
N GLY A 81 13.78 16.85 -19.06
CA GLY A 81 12.68 16.29 -19.86
C GLY A 81 13.04 15.01 -20.63
N LYS A 82 14.31 14.63 -20.71
CA LYS A 82 14.74 13.34 -21.29
C LYS A 82 14.70 12.22 -20.25
N THR A 83 14.91 12.56 -18.98
CA THR A 83 14.95 11.59 -17.88
C THR A 83 13.58 11.27 -17.27
N THR A 84 12.62 12.19 -17.32
CA THR A 84 11.27 11.96 -16.77
C THR A 84 10.21 12.77 -17.51
N SER A 85 9.10 12.12 -17.86
CA SER A 85 8.02 12.72 -18.66
C SER A 85 7.11 13.66 -17.84
N CYS A 86 7.06 13.50 -16.53
CA CYS A 86 6.27 14.30 -15.61
C CYS A 86 7.03 15.51 -15.03
N LEU A 87 8.15 15.90 -15.63
CA LEU A 87 8.90 17.07 -15.14
C LEU A 87 8.01 18.31 -15.18
N GLY A 88 8.04 19.11 -14.10
CA GLY A 88 7.22 20.31 -13.96
C GLY A 88 5.78 20.07 -13.53
N GLN A 89 5.35 18.80 -13.40
CA GLN A 89 4.03 18.49 -12.84
C GLN A 89 3.97 18.90 -11.36
N PRO A 90 2.86 19.51 -10.89
CA PRO A 90 2.78 20.07 -9.53
C PRO A 90 2.83 19.00 -8.43
N TRP A 91 2.53 17.76 -8.76
CA TRP A 91 2.61 16.61 -7.87
C TRP A 91 4.00 15.95 -7.83
N LEU A 92 4.87 16.20 -8.83
CA LEU A 92 6.25 15.71 -8.83
C LEU A 92 7.11 16.60 -7.93
N ARG A 93 7.20 16.22 -6.66
CA ARG A 93 7.85 17.03 -5.61
C ARG A 93 8.85 16.20 -4.81
N ALA A 94 9.73 16.89 -4.09
CA ALA A 94 10.60 16.25 -3.11
C ALA A 94 9.77 15.46 -2.10
N ILE A 95 10.30 14.31 -1.71
CA ILE A 95 9.66 13.37 -0.80
C ILE A 95 10.38 13.39 0.54
N ALA A 96 9.62 13.19 1.61
CA ALA A 96 10.13 12.97 2.95
C ALA A 96 10.13 11.47 3.27
N THR A 97 10.75 11.11 4.38
CA THR A 97 10.79 9.72 4.86
C THR A 97 9.38 9.20 5.18
N ASP A 98 8.49 10.07 5.66
CA ASP A 98 7.10 9.72 5.98
C ASP A 98 6.30 9.28 4.74
N ASP A 99 6.62 9.78 3.54
CA ASP A 99 6.01 9.35 2.28
C ASP A 99 6.27 7.88 2.00
N LEU A 100 7.48 7.42 2.30
CA LEU A 100 7.85 6.02 2.15
C LEU A 100 7.14 5.15 3.21
N LEU A 101 6.89 5.68 4.42
CA LEU A 101 6.07 5.00 5.42
C LEU A 101 4.62 4.88 4.95
N ARG A 102 4.03 5.99 4.47
CA ARG A 102 2.67 6.03 3.91
C ARG A 102 2.53 5.04 2.75
N LEU A 103 3.49 5.03 1.83
CA LEU A 103 3.50 4.13 0.69
C LEU A 103 3.61 2.67 1.12
N THR A 104 4.48 2.36 2.08
CA THR A 104 4.60 1.01 2.66
C THR A 104 3.28 0.57 3.30
N ARG A 105 2.65 1.44 4.11
CA ARG A 105 1.36 1.16 4.75
C ARG A 105 0.26 0.93 3.73
N ARG A 106 0.25 1.71 2.63
CA ARG A 106 -0.66 1.51 1.51
C ARG A 106 -0.50 0.14 0.87
N LEU A 107 0.73 -0.35 0.68
CA LEU A 107 0.98 -1.71 0.16
C LEU A 107 0.54 -2.80 1.16
N LEU A 108 0.72 -2.58 2.46
CA LEU A 108 0.40 -3.56 3.51
C LEU A 108 -1.12 -3.78 3.69
N VAL A 109 -1.97 -2.82 3.31
CA VAL A 109 -3.42 -2.96 3.46
C VAL A 109 -4.12 -3.56 2.24
N GLU A 110 -3.39 -3.82 1.16
CA GLU A 110 -3.92 -4.28 -0.12
C GLU A 110 -4.75 -5.57 0.04
N GLY A 111 -4.26 -6.58 0.78
CA GLY A 111 -4.98 -7.84 1.00
C GLY A 111 -6.03 -7.80 2.12
N GLY A 112 -6.20 -6.66 2.80
CA GLY A 112 -7.00 -6.52 4.01
C GLY A 112 -7.97 -5.33 3.93
N VAL A 113 -7.82 -4.39 4.88
CA VAL A 113 -8.75 -3.24 5.02
C VAL A 113 -8.83 -2.36 3.77
N GLY A 114 -7.81 -2.36 2.90
CA GLY A 114 -7.84 -1.64 1.62
C GLY A 114 -8.97 -2.10 0.70
N GLN A 115 -9.40 -3.37 0.79
CA GLN A 115 -10.54 -3.90 0.05
C GLN A 115 -11.89 -3.30 0.49
N PHE A 116 -11.91 -2.64 1.65
CA PHE A 116 -13.09 -2.03 2.26
C PHE A 116 -13.05 -0.50 2.23
N ALA A 117 -12.12 0.13 1.49
CA ALA A 117 -11.93 1.59 1.50
C ALA A 117 -13.23 2.36 1.21
N ASP A 118 -13.94 2.04 0.13
CA ASP A 118 -15.22 2.69 -0.21
C ASP A 118 -16.28 2.51 0.90
N ALA A 119 -16.38 1.30 1.45
CA ALA A 119 -17.33 0.99 2.52
C ALA A 119 -16.98 1.69 3.84
N LEU A 120 -15.70 1.85 4.14
CA LEU A 120 -15.19 2.57 5.32
C LEU A 120 -15.50 4.06 5.19
N VAL A 121 -15.22 4.65 4.02
CA VAL A 121 -15.52 6.07 3.76
C VAL A 121 -17.01 6.35 3.78
N ALA A 122 -17.83 5.42 3.29
CA ALA A 122 -19.29 5.54 3.30
C ALA A 122 -19.92 5.22 4.68
N ALA A 123 -19.16 4.75 5.67
CA ALA A 123 -19.72 4.35 6.96
C ALA A 123 -20.22 5.58 7.74
N ALA A 124 -21.52 5.61 8.03
CA ALA A 124 -22.16 6.68 8.79
C ALA A 124 -23.11 6.12 9.86
N PRO A 125 -23.29 6.78 11.02
CA PRO A 125 -24.28 6.39 12.01
C PRO A 125 -25.71 6.44 11.44
N PRO A 126 -26.63 5.57 11.89
CA PRO A 126 -28.05 5.66 11.58
C PRO A 126 -28.61 7.08 11.77
N GLY A 127 -29.42 7.56 10.82
CA GLY A 127 -30.03 8.89 10.87
C GLY A 127 -29.19 10.03 10.27
N THR A 128 -28.01 9.73 9.73
CA THR A 128 -27.20 10.72 9.00
C THR A 128 -27.66 10.80 7.55
N GLU A 129 -28.10 11.97 7.07
CA GLU A 129 -28.69 12.18 5.73
C GLU A 129 -27.73 11.99 4.54
N LYS A 130 -26.44 11.74 4.77
CA LYS A 130 -25.45 11.56 3.70
C LYS A 130 -24.87 10.16 3.74
N VAL A 131 -25.54 9.22 3.08
CA VAL A 131 -24.85 8.01 2.60
C VAL A 131 -25.10 7.90 1.12
N ALA A 132 -24.04 8.09 0.32
CA ALA A 132 -24.11 7.92 -1.14
C ALA A 132 -24.48 6.48 -1.55
N LEU A 133 -24.31 5.51 -0.63
CA LEU A 133 -24.66 4.10 -0.77
C LEU A 133 -25.34 3.60 0.51
N SER A 134 -26.38 2.77 0.41
CA SER A 134 -26.90 2.06 1.59
C SER A 134 -25.82 1.11 2.15
N GLY A 135 -25.90 0.76 3.45
CA GLY A 135 -24.94 -0.17 4.06
C GLY A 135 -24.84 -1.52 3.34
N GLU A 136 -25.95 -1.99 2.78
CA GLU A 136 -25.98 -3.21 1.96
C GLU A 136 -25.26 -3.02 0.63
N GLN A 137 -25.47 -1.90 -0.07
CA GLN A 137 -24.78 -1.59 -1.32
C GLN A 137 -23.27 -1.45 -1.11
N ALA A 138 -22.84 -0.77 -0.04
CA ALA A 138 -21.44 -0.64 0.33
C ALA A 138 -20.79 -2.01 0.60
N PHE A 139 -21.50 -2.91 1.27
CA PHE A 139 -21.03 -4.27 1.51
C PHE A 139 -20.91 -5.08 0.21
N GLN A 140 -21.87 -4.98 -0.71
CA GLN A 140 -21.81 -5.67 -2.00
C GLN A 140 -20.63 -5.18 -2.84
N VAL A 141 -20.35 -3.87 -2.87
CA VAL A 141 -19.17 -3.32 -3.54
C VAL A 141 -17.88 -3.85 -2.94
N ALA A 142 -17.76 -3.89 -1.60
CA ALA A 142 -16.59 -4.43 -0.92
C ALA A 142 -16.38 -5.93 -1.21
N GLU A 143 -17.46 -6.73 -1.21
CA GLU A 143 -17.35 -8.15 -1.53
C GLU A 143 -16.96 -8.37 -3.00
N GLN A 144 -17.50 -7.60 -3.94
CA GLN A 144 -17.09 -7.65 -5.34
C GLN A 144 -15.61 -7.30 -5.52
N ARG A 145 -15.12 -6.23 -4.86
CA ARG A 145 -13.69 -5.88 -4.86
C ARG A 145 -12.85 -7.03 -4.34
N ARG A 146 -13.25 -7.64 -3.21
CA ARG A 146 -12.53 -8.74 -2.59
C ARG A 146 -12.48 -9.99 -3.48
N GLN A 147 -13.59 -10.34 -4.15
CA GLN A 147 -13.60 -11.44 -5.10
C GLN A 147 -12.70 -11.17 -6.30
N ARG A 148 -12.74 -9.95 -6.84
CA ARG A 148 -11.85 -9.52 -7.93
C ARG A 148 -10.39 -9.61 -7.52
N PHE A 149 -10.03 -9.09 -6.34
CA PHE A 149 -8.68 -9.18 -5.80
C PHE A 149 -8.19 -10.64 -5.72
N ARG A 150 -9.06 -11.57 -5.29
CA ARG A 150 -8.71 -13.01 -5.23
C ARG A 150 -8.54 -13.65 -6.61
N LEU A 151 -9.26 -13.19 -7.63
CA LEU A 151 -9.25 -13.79 -8.96
C LEU A 151 -8.16 -13.20 -9.88
N GLU A 152 -7.84 -11.92 -9.71
CA GLU A 152 -6.89 -11.18 -10.56
C GLU A 152 -5.44 -11.25 -10.04
N ARG A 153 -5.23 -11.75 -8.82
CA ARG A 153 -3.90 -11.92 -8.24
C ARG A 153 -3.51 -13.39 -8.23
N GLY A 154 -2.35 -13.69 -8.78
CA GLY A 154 -1.80 -15.04 -8.83
C GLY A 154 -0.27 -15.00 -8.84
N SER A 155 0.34 -16.15 -8.62
CA SER A 155 1.80 -16.34 -8.71
C SER A 155 2.11 -17.83 -8.71
N ASN A 156 3.21 -18.21 -9.34
CA ASN A 156 3.79 -19.55 -9.21
C ASN A 156 5.12 -19.48 -8.46
N ALA A 157 5.36 -20.46 -7.60
CA ALA A 157 6.63 -20.67 -6.93
C ALA A 157 6.96 -22.17 -6.88
N ILE A 158 8.19 -22.54 -7.22
CA ILE A 158 8.66 -23.93 -7.14
C ILE A 158 10.03 -23.91 -6.47
N ALA A 159 10.20 -24.68 -5.39
CA ALA A 159 11.49 -24.95 -4.78
C ALA A 159 11.85 -26.43 -4.99
N VAL A 160 13.01 -26.69 -5.58
CA VAL A 160 13.54 -28.04 -5.81
C VAL A 160 14.72 -28.25 -4.88
N GLY A 161 14.64 -29.30 -4.06
CA GLY A 161 15.74 -29.70 -3.18
C GLY A 161 16.92 -30.31 -3.96
N SER A 162 18.11 -30.28 -3.37
CA SER A 162 19.35 -30.80 -3.96
C SER A 162 19.26 -32.26 -4.42
N GLU A 163 18.50 -33.10 -3.73
CA GLU A 163 18.29 -34.52 -4.08
C GLU A 163 17.54 -34.71 -5.41
N ARG A 164 16.90 -33.64 -5.93
CA ARG A 164 16.06 -33.66 -7.12
C ARG A 164 16.60 -32.78 -8.25
N SER A 165 17.74 -32.11 -8.06
CA SER A 165 18.39 -31.28 -9.08
C SER A 165 19.61 -31.98 -9.67
N ALA A 166 19.89 -31.72 -10.95
CA ALA A 166 20.99 -32.39 -11.67
C ALA A 166 22.38 -31.97 -11.17
N ASP A 167 22.52 -30.79 -10.57
CA ASP A 167 23.78 -30.24 -10.07
C ASP A 167 23.94 -30.37 -8.54
N GLY A 168 23.00 -31.05 -7.87
CA GLY A 168 23.02 -31.25 -6.42
C GLY A 168 22.79 -29.98 -5.59
N LYS A 169 22.27 -28.89 -6.19
CA LYS A 169 21.97 -27.63 -5.48
C LYS A 169 20.46 -27.35 -5.43
N GLY A 170 20.03 -26.56 -4.45
CA GLY A 170 18.65 -26.09 -4.43
C GLY A 170 18.34 -25.17 -5.64
N MET A 171 17.16 -25.31 -6.23
CA MET A 171 16.68 -24.42 -7.30
C MET A 171 15.38 -23.74 -6.87
N LEU A 172 15.18 -22.48 -7.28
CA LEU A 172 13.96 -21.72 -7.02
C LEU A 172 13.44 -21.07 -8.30
N LEU A 173 12.16 -21.33 -8.62
CA LEU A 173 11.39 -20.55 -9.59
C LEU A 173 10.57 -19.50 -8.85
N ALA A 174 10.81 -18.23 -9.20
CA ALA A 174 9.99 -17.10 -8.81
C ALA A 174 9.19 -16.63 -10.03
N ASN A 175 7.86 -16.71 -9.98
CA ASN A 175 7.00 -16.28 -11.09
C ASN A 175 5.74 -15.56 -10.60
N PRO A 176 5.87 -14.31 -10.10
CA PRO A 176 4.73 -13.52 -9.66
C PRO A 176 3.88 -13.02 -10.85
N HIS A 177 2.55 -13.07 -10.74
CA HIS A 177 1.61 -12.56 -11.76
C HIS A 177 0.97 -11.27 -11.28
N PHE A 178 1.69 -10.16 -11.47
CA PHE A 178 1.24 -8.82 -11.10
C PHE A 178 0.96 -7.98 -12.36
N PRO A 179 0.13 -6.92 -12.26
CA PRO A 179 -0.10 -5.98 -13.35
C PRO A 179 1.21 -5.42 -13.92
N TRP A 180 1.23 -5.23 -15.24
CA TRP A 180 2.41 -4.72 -15.94
C TRP A 180 2.61 -3.21 -15.75
N ASN A 181 1.56 -2.50 -15.32
CA ASN A 181 1.56 -1.05 -15.13
C ASN A 181 1.18 -0.70 -13.69
N GLY A 182 1.56 0.52 -13.26
CA GLY A 182 1.20 1.06 -11.95
C GLY A 182 2.01 0.51 -10.77
N ALA A 183 1.58 0.85 -9.56
CA ALA A 183 2.28 0.56 -8.29
C ALA A 183 2.69 -0.89 -8.06
N MET A 184 2.02 -1.82 -8.72
CA MET A 184 2.20 -3.26 -8.49
C MET A 184 3.22 -3.88 -9.45
N ARG A 185 3.84 -3.08 -10.32
CA ARG A 185 4.91 -3.53 -11.20
C ARG A 185 6.24 -3.63 -10.45
N PHE A 186 6.91 -4.78 -10.57
CA PHE A 186 8.24 -4.99 -10.04
C PHE A 186 9.33 -4.21 -10.78
N TYR A 187 10.32 -3.74 -10.02
CA TYR A 187 11.57 -3.18 -10.52
C TYR A 187 12.75 -4.06 -10.10
N GLN A 188 13.54 -4.52 -11.06
CA GLN A 188 14.71 -5.36 -10.82
C GLN A 188 15.90 -4.52 -10.36
N MET A 189 16.60 -4.95 -9.33
CA MET A 189 17.75 -4.27 -8.77
C MET A 189 18.76 -5.25 -8.18
N HIS A 190 20.01 -4.79 -8.06
CA HIS A 190 21.07 -5.44 -7.31
C HIS A 190 21.62 -4.43 -6.31
N LEU A 191 21.55 -4.76 -5.02
CA LEU A 191 22.02 -3.93 -3.92
C LEU A 191 23.27 -4.56 -3.32
N THR A 192 24.39 -3.84 -3.37
CA THR A 192 25.64 -4.25 -2.75
C THR A 192 26.09 -3.20 -1.74
N ILE A 193 26.20 -3.60 -0.48
CA ILE A 193 26.80 -2.84 0.61
C ILE A 193 28.02 -3.65 1.07
N PRO A 194 29.26 -3.17 0.84
CA PRO A 194 30.47 -3.93 1.15
C PRO A 194 30.48 -4.49 2.57
N GLY A 195 30.69 -5.80 2.69
CA GLY A 195 30.73 -6.52 3.97
C GLY A 195 29.39 -6.65 4.70
N ARG A 196 28.26 -6.22 4.12
CA ARG A 196 26.95 -6.24 4.78
C ARG A 196 25.81 -6.84 3.95
N LEU A 197 25.71 -6.49 2.68
CA LEU A 197 24.59 -6.89 1.82
C LEU A 197 25.08 -7.14 0.41
N ASP A 198 24.64 -8.25 -0.18
CA ASP A 198 24.82 -8.53 -1.60
C ASP A 198 23.62 -9.34 -2.08
N VAL A 199 22.62 -8.64 -2.63
CA VAL A 199 21.31 -9.21 -2.96
C VAL A 199 20.81 -8.67 -4.29
N MET A 200 20.30 -9.57 -5.13
CA MET A 200 19.69 -9.23 -6.41
C MET A 200 18.28 -9.79 -6.49
N GLY A 201 17.39 -9.05 -7.12
CA GLY A 201 16.01 -9.48 -7.30
C GLY A 201 15.14 -8.33 -7.75
N ALA A 202 13.89 -8.33 -7.31
CA ALA A 202 12.95 -7.28 -7.64
C ALA A 202 12.19 -6.77 -6.41
N SER A 203 11.76 -5.52 -6.51
CA SER A 203 10.98 -4.84 -5.48
C SER A 203 9.77 -4.15 -6.08
N LEU A 204 8.71 -4.02 -5.30
CA LEU A 204 7.67 -3.04 -5.61
C LEU A 204 8.25 -1.61 -5.49
N PRO A 205 7.71 -0.63 -6.25
CA PRO A 205 8.19 0.74 -6.25
C PRO A 205 8.11 1.36 -4.84
N GLY A 206 9.15 2.11 -4.47
CA GLY A 206 9.22 2.81 -3.19
C GLY A 206 9.67 1.97 -1.99
N LEU A 207 9.83 0.65 -2.13
CA LEU A 207 10.43 -0.17 -1.09
C LEU A 207 11.97 -0.21 -1.27
N PRO A 208 12.76 0.06 -0.21
CA PRO A 208 14.22 0.14 -0.30
C PRO A 208 14.91 -1.23 -0.13
N VAL A 209 14.22 -2.34 -0.44
CA VAL A 209 14.69 -3.71 -0.20
C VAL A 209 14.29 -4.64 -1.34
N VAL A 210 14.97 -5.77 -1.49
CA VAL A 210 14.59 -6.81 -2.46
C VAL A 210 13.46 -7.66 -1.89
N ASN A 211 12.25 -7.58 -2.47
CA ASN A 211 11.09 -8.35 -2.02
C ASN A 211 11.15 -9.81 -2.47
N ILE A 212 11.53 -10.06 -3.72
CA ILE A 212 11.69 -11.39 -4.30
C ILE A 212 13.07 -11.44 -4.93
N GLY A 213 13.88 -12.43 -4.60
CA GLY A 213 15.25 -12.44 -5.10
C GLY A 213 16.13 -13.52 -4.50
N PHE A 214 17.42 -13.26 -4.57
CA PHE A 214 18.45 -14.17 -4.09
C PHE A 214 19.72 -13.41 -3.67
N SER A 215 20.48 -14.05 -2.80
CA SER A 215 21.86 -13.72 -2.48
C SER A 215 22.76 -14.89 -2.89
N ARG A 216 24.05 -14.80 -2.54
CA ARG A 216 24.99 -15.92 -2.68
C ARG A 216 24.55 -17.19 -1.94
N HIS A 217 23.72 -17.06 -0.90
CA HIS A 217 23.45 -18.15 0.05
C HIS A 217 21.98 -18.59 0.13
N LEU A 218 21.04 -17.77 -0.34
CA LEU A 218 19.60 -18.04 -0.21
C LEU A 218 18.84 -17.39 -1.37
N ALA A 219 17.78 -18.05 -1.83
CA ALA A 219 16.78 -17.47 -2.73
C ALA A 219 15.39 -17.56 -2.09
N TRP A 220 14.52 -16.59 -2.37
CA TRP A 220 13.14 -16.56 -1.88
C TRP A 220 12.19 -15.93 -2.90
N THR A 221 10.92 -16.28 -2.78
CA THR A 221 9.84 -15.74 -3.58
C THR A 221 8.54 -15.76 -2.79
N HIS A 222 7.49 -15.18 -3.36
CA HIS A 222 6.18 -15.06 -2.74
C HIS A 222 5.08 -15.40 -3.74
N THR A 223 4.00 -16.00 -3.23
CA THR A 223 2.74 -16.15 -3.92
C THR A 223 1.65 -15.49 -3.09
N VAL A 224 0.61 -14.96 -3.75
CA VAL A 224 -0.58 -14.47 -3.04
C VAL A 224 -1.22 -15.66 -2.33
N ASP A 225 -1.42 -15.55 -1.02
CA ASP A 225 -2.07 -16.60 -0.23
C ASP A 225 -3.60 -16.46 -0.25
N THR A 226 -4.31 -17.53 0.09
CA THR A 226 -5.78 -17.57 0.07
C THR A 226 -6.42 -17.21 1.41
N SER A 227 -5.61 -16.90 2.43
CA SER A 227 -6.11 -16.61 3.78
C SER A 227 -6.73 -15.22 3.83
N SER A 228 -7.72 -15.04 4.71
CA SER A 228 -8.28 -13.71 4.98
C SER A 228 -7.37 -12.95 5.94
N HIS A 229 -6.96 -11.74 5.57
CA HIS A 229 -6.12 -10.86 6.42
C HIS A 229 -6.94 -9.77 7.13
N PHE A 230 -8.22 -10.05 7.37
CA PHE A 230 -9.16 -9.16 8.05
C PHE A 230 -10.24 -9.98 8.77
N THR A 231 -10.98 -9.33 9.65
CA THR A 231 -12.20 -9.88 10.26
C THR A 231 -13.26 -8.79 10.31
N LEU A 232 -14.51 -9.16 10.05
CA LEU A 232 -15.64 -8.26 10.18
C LEU A 232 -16.37 -8.55 11.48
N TYR A 233 -16.61 -7.50 12.26
CA TYR A 233 -17.41 -7.57 13.48
C TYR A 233 -18.74 -6.86 13.25
N ARG A 234 -19.85 -7.57 13.44
CA ARG A 234 -21.17 -6.95 13.48
C ARG A 234 -21.39 -6.37 14.87
N LEU A 235 -21.28 -5.05 14.99
CA LEU A 235 -21.50 -4.36 16.26
C LEU A 235 -23.00 -4.31 16.59
N ALA A 236 -23.35 -4.61 17.84
CA ALA A 236 -24.66 -4.24 18.38
C ALA A 236 -24.58 -2.79 18.85
N LEU A 237 -25.23 -1.86 18.15
CA LEU A 237 -25.27 -0.46 18.56
C LEU A 237 -26.08 -0.28 19.84
N ASP A 238 -25.73 0.72 20.65
CA ASP A 238 -26.55 1.11 21.80
C ASP A 238 -27.89 1.68 21.29
N PRO A 239 -29.05 1.12 21.69
CA PRO A 239 -30.35 1.61 21.23
C PRO A 239 -30.64 3.07 21.62
N LYS A 240 -29.89 3.63 22.58
CA LYS A 240 -30.02 5.03 23.02
C LYS A 240 -29.03 5.97 22.33
N ASP A 241 -27.95 5.46 21.76
CA ASP A 241 -26.91 6.27 21.13
C ASP A 241 -26.23 5.51 19.96
N PRO A 242 -26.51 5.87 18.70
CA PRO A 242 -25.93 5.19 17.54
C PRO A 242 -24.41 5.39 17.38
N ARG A 243 -23.79 6.26 18.19
CA ARG A 243 -22.32 6.42 18.25
C ARG A 243 -21.66 5.53 19.30
N ARG A 244 -22.42 4.60 19.90
CA ARG A 244 -21.92 3.65 20.88
C ARG A 244 -22.29 2.23 20.48
N TYR A 245 -21.51 1.27 20.96
CA TYR A 245 -21.72 -0.16 20.74
C TYR A 245 -21.59 -0.94 22.04
N LEU A 246 -22.25 -2.10 22.08
CA LEU A 246 -22.30 -2.96 23.25
C LEU A 246 -21.21 -4.03 23.18
N VAL A 247 -20.45 -4.18 24.27
CA VAL A 247 -19.52 -5.29 24.51
C VAL A 247 -19.87 -5.89 25.87
N ASP A 248 -20.34 -7.14 25.89
CA ASP A 248 -20.78 -7.84 27.10
C ASP A 248 -21.78 -7.02 27.93
N GLY A 249 -22.72 -6.36 27.25
CA GLY A 249 -23.74 -5.50 27.86
C GLY A 249 -23.25 -4.10 28.28
N ARG A 250 -21.95 -3.79 28.16
CA ARG A 250 -21.40 -2.47 28.45
C ARG A 250 -21.40 -1.61 27.18
N SER A 251 -21.96 -0.41 27.28
CA SER A 251 -21.99 0.57 26.21
C SER A 251 -20.68 1.34 26.13
N LEU A 252 -19.95 1.21 25.02
CA LEU A 252 -18.67 1.86 24.75
C LEU A 252 -18.81 2.84 23.57
N PRO A 253 -18.15 4.01 23.62
CA PRO A 253 -18.17 4.95 22.50
C PRO A 253 -17.37 4.40 21.31
N LEU A 254 -17.84 4.70 20.10
CA LEU A 254 -17.01 4.65 18.91
C LEU A 254 -15.92 5.72 19.00
N GLU A 255 -14.72 5.40 18.52
CA GLU A 255 -13.65 6.39 18.38
C GLU A 255 -13.95 7.28 17.16
N GLU A 256 -13.94 8.59 17.35
CA GLU A 256 -14.12 9.56 16.28
C GLU A 256 -12.76 10.04 15.77
N LYS A 257 -12.58 10.01 14.44
CA LYS A 257 -11.38 10.52 13.77
C LYS A 257 -11.77 11.49 12.67
N SER A 258 -11.30 12.71 12.80
CA SER A 258 -11.46 13.74 11.77
C SER A 258 -10.31 13.65 10.76
N VAL A 259 -10.64 13.79 9.49
CA VAL A 259 -9.68 13.91 8.39
C VAL A 259 -10.03 15.14 7.56
N ALA A 260 -9.02 15.84 7.07
CA ALA A 260 -9.19 16.99 6.18
C ALA A 260 -8.60 16.64 4.82
N ILE A 261 -9.39 16.80 3.76
CA ILE A 261 -8.99 16.52 2.38
C ILE A 261 -9.04 17.82 1.59
N GLU A 262 -7.97 18.08 0.85
CA GLU A 262 -7.92 19.14 -0.16
C GLU A 262 -8.39 18.56 -1.50
N VAL A 263 -9.30 19.27 -2.17
CA VAL A 263 -9.91 18.88 -3.45
C VAL A 263 -9.60 19.94 -4.50
#